data_AF-A0A7X9FBR5-F1
#
_entry.id   AF-A0A7X9FBR5-F1
#
_cell.length_a   1.000
_cell.length_b   1.000
_cell.length_c   1.000
_cell.angle_alpha   90.00
_cell.angle_beta   90.00
_cell.angle_gamma   90.00
#
_symmetry.space_group_name_H-M   'P 1'
#
loop_
_entity.id
_entity.type
_entity.pdbx_description
1 polymer ?
#
loop_
_entity_poly.entity_id
_entity_poly.type
_entity_poly.pdbx_seq_one_letter_code
_entity_poly.pdbx_strand_id
1 'polypeptide(L)'
;MKASRLWIGFLIVITISLSVLLYFGREIYRQAPPIPLKVVSTDGDIIFTGQEIKDGQNVWQSTGGHELGTVWGHGSYQAPDWTADWLHREAVFMLECMAEESDSVSFSRLSPEKQAFLKTRLQNELRKNTYNKETGEITISPLRAEAIKSNIRYYTGLFMNDPEHARERDVYSIAENTLKDTERARLINAFFFWASWACVTERPGKDITYTNNWPPDDLTGNKPTGSLLLWTGFSVIMLIAGIGFMGWFYAKRRHEDEDHPVSRNFQLKNELLTPSQKATVKYFWIVSALLLVQIIMGIITAHYTVEGQGLYGIPLAKWL
;
A
#
# COMPACT_ATOMS: atom_id res chain seq x y z
N MET A 1 -20.01 15.82 -41.31
CA MET A 1 -20.96 16.26 -40.24
C MET A 1 -21.25 15.21 -39.16
N LYS A 2 -21.12 13.89 -39.38
CA LYS A 2 -21.32 12.87 -38.32
C LYS A 2 -20.19 12.83 -37.27
N ALA A 3 -18.93 13.02 -37.70
CA ALA A 3 -17.78 12.95 -36.80
C ALA A 3 -17.64 14.15 -35.84
N SER A 4 -18.11 15.35 -36.20
CA SER A 4 -17.96 16.54 -35.35
C SER A 4 -18.71 16.40 -34.02
N ARG A 5 -19.89 15.77 -34.01
CA ARG A 5 -20.63 15.47 -32.78
C ARG A 5 -19.88 14.47 -31.88
N LEU A 6 -19.24 13.46 -32.46
CA LEU A 6 -18.42 12.50 -31.72
C LEU A 6 -17.18 13.16 -31.12
N TRP A 7 -16.50 14.04 -31.88
CA TRP A 7 -15.37 14.81 -31.40
C TRP A 7 -15.74 15.77 -30.27
N ILE A 8 -16.89 16.44 -30.36
CA ILE A 8 -17.40 17.28 -29.26
C ILE A 8 -17.67 16.42 -28.03
N GLY A 9 -18.34 15.27 -28.18
CA GLY A 9 -18.59 14.34 -27.08
C GLY A 9 -17.29 13.86 -26.42
N PHE A 10 -16.30 13.45 -27.23
CA PHE A 10 -14.96 13.06 -26.76
C PHE A 10 -14.28 14.19 -25.99
N LEU A 11 -14.27 15.41 -26.53
CA LEU A 11 -13.64 16.56 -25.89
C LEU A 11 -14.30 16.89 -24.54
N ILE A 12 -15.63 16.79 -24.46
CA ILE A 12 -16.37 16.99 -23.21
C ILE A 12 -15.94 15.95 -22.15
N VAL A 13 -15.89 14.66 -22.52
CA VAL A 13 -15.48 13.59 -21.60
C VAL A 13 -14.06 13.80 -21.09
N ILE A 14 -13.11 14.11 -21.99
CA ILE A 14 -11.71 14.36 -21.63
C ILE A 14 -11.59 15.58 -20.72
N THR A 15 -12.27 16.69 -21.06
CA THR A 15 -12.20 17.92 -20.27
C THR A 15 -12.75 17.70 -18.87
N ILE A 16 -13.94 17.10 -18.74
CA ILE A 16 -14.58 16.87 -17.44
C ILE A 16 -13.74 15.89 -16.60
N SER A 17 -13.29 14.76 -17.17
CA SER A 17 -12.49 13.77 -16.44
C SER A 17 -11.16 14.35 -15.94
N LEU A 18 -10.44 15.11 -16.77
CA LEU A 18 -9.20 15.77 -16.36
C LEU A 18 -9.44 16.88 -15.33
N SER A 19 -10.53 17.66 -15.44
CA SER A 19 -10.89 18.66 -14.43
C SER A 19 -11.14 18.02 -13.06
N VAL A 20 -11.86 16.91 -13.01
CA VAL A 20 -12.10 16.14 -11.78
C VAL A 20 -10.78 15.60 -11.22
N LEU A 21 -9.93 15.00 -12.06
CA LEU A 21 -8.62 14.48 -11.66
C LEU A 21 -7.73 15.57 -11.05
N LEU A 22 -7.62 16.73 -11.70
CA LEU A 22 -6.80 17.84 -11.22
C LEU A 22 -7.33 18.44 -9.91
N TYR A 23 -8.66 18.56 -9.80
CA TYR A 23 -9.28 19.05 -8.58
C TYR A 23 -8.98 18.14 -7.38
N PHE A 24 -9.21 16.83 -7.53
CA PHE A 24 -8.93 15.88 -6.43
C PHE A 24 -7.43 15.66 -6.20
N GLY A 25 -6.57 15.78 -7.23
CA GLY A 25 -5.12 15.78 -7.05
C GLY A 25 -4.64 16.91 -6.15
N ARG A 26 -5.21 18.11 -6.30
CA ARG A 26 -4.96 19.24 -5.38
C ARG A 26 -5.44 18.96 -3.96
N GLU A 27 -6.60 18.34 -3.80
CA GLU A 27 -7.14 17.99 -2.48
C GLU A 27 -6.28 16.92 -1.79
N ILE A 28 -5.79 15.91 -2.51
CA ILE A 28 -4.86 14.90 -1.97
C ILE A 28 -3.61 15.58 -1.40
N TYR A 29 -3.02 16.53 -2.12
CA TYR A 29 -1.82 17.23 -1.66
C TYR A 29 -2.06 18.06 -0.39
N ARG A 30 -3.24 18.71 -0.29
CA ARG A 30 -3.61 19.54 0.88
C ARG A 30 -4.05 18.73 2.09
N GLN A 31 -4.62 17.55 1.84
CA GLN A 31 -5.18 16.68 2.88
C GLN A 31 -4.28 15.48 3.20
N ALA A 32 -3.06 15.44 2.68
CA ALA A 32 -2.09 14.40 3.01
C ALA A 32 -1.78 14.37 4.52
N PRO A 33 -1.46 13.19 5.09
CA PRO A 33 -0.92 13.13 6.46
C PRO A 33 0.37 13.96 6.55
N PRO A 34 0.50 14.82 7.57
CA PRO A 34 1.71 15.63 7.72
C PRO A 34 2.91 14.75 8.10
N ILE A 35 4.08 15.08 7.58
CA ILE A 35 5.35 14.59 8.14
C ILE A 35 5.77 15.58 9.23
N PRO A 36 5.86 15.18 10.50
CA PRO A 36 6.21 16.08 11.59
C PRO A 36 7.68 16.53 11.52
N LEU A 37 8.02 17.62 12.19
CA LEU A 37 9.41 18.01 12.43
C LEU A 37 10.10 17.07 13.42
N LYS A 38 9.36 16.60 14.44
CA LYS A 38 9.80 15.58 15.39
C LYS A 38 8.62 14.89 16.07
N VAL A 39 8.88 13.69 16.56
CA VAL A 39 8.00 12.88 17.39
C VAL A 39 8.60 12.86 18.79
N VAL A 40 7.83 13.28 19.79
CA VAL A 40 8.30 13.45 21.17
C VAL A 40 7.41 12.67 22.13
N SER A 41 8.03 12.07 23.15
CA SER A 41 7.30 11.56 24.32
C SER A 41 6.79 12.74 25.16
N THR A 42 5.73 12.54 25.94
CA THR A 42 5.29 13.50 26.97
C THR A 42 6.37 13.79 28.01
N ASP A 43 7.35 12.90 28.16
CA ASP A 43 8.50 13.06 29.07
C ASP A 43 9.60 13.96 28.48
N GLY A 44 9.46 14.39 27.21
CA GLY A 44 10.39 15.27 26.52
C GLY A 44 11.41 14.56 25.62
N ASP A 45 11.46 13.22 25.66
CA ASP A 45 12.36 12.43 24.81
C ASP A 45 11.99 12.54 23.33
N ILE A 46 12.98 12.84 22.48
CA ILE A 46 12.82 12.81 21.03
C ILE A 46 12.93 11.37 20.57
N ILE A 47 11.85 10.86 19.94
CA ILE A 47 11.78 9.50 19.43
C ILE A 47 12.33 9.44 18.01
N PHE A 48 11.79 10.29 17.13
CA PHE A 48 12.21 10.45 15.74
C PHE A 48 12.16 11.92 15.32
N THR A 49 12.98 12.28 14.35
CA THR A 49 12.91 13.54 13.61
C THR A 49 12.19 13.36 12.29
N GLY A 50 11.67 14.44 11.73
CA GLY A 50 11.08 14.44 10.39
C GLY A 50 12.07 14.07 9.30
N GLN A 51 13.36 14.35 9.52
CA GLN A 51 14.42 13.97 8.60
C GLN A 51 14.67 12.46 8.64
N GLU A 52 14.71 11.85 9.84
CA GLU A 52 14.80 10.38 9.98
C GLU A 52 13.64 9.66 9.29
N ILE A 53 12.42 10.20 9.33
CA ILE A 53 11.25 9.63 8.63
C ILE A 53 11.46 9.64 7.10
N LYS A 54 11.93 10.76 6.55
CA LYS A 54 12.18 10.90 5.10
C LYS A 54 13.35 10.03 4.64
N ASP A 55 14.42 9.99 5.42
CA ASP A 55 15.58 9.16 5.12
C ASP A 55 15.22 7.68 5.28
N GLY A 56 14.34 7.33 6.22
CA GLY A 56 13.73 6.02 6.35
C GLY A 56 12.96 5.57 5.11
N GLN A 57 12.21 6.48 4.48
CA GLN A 57 11.53 6.21 3.21
C GLN A 57 12.55 5.88 2.10
N ASN A 58 13.67 6.61 2.02
CA ASN A 58 14.75 6.33 1.06
C ASN A 58 15.42 4.98 1.35
N VAL A 59 15.63 4.64 2.63
CA VAL A 59 16.14 3.32 3.03
C VAL A 59 15.18 2.23 2.57
N TRP A 60 13.88 2.35 2.86
CA TRP A 60 12.87 1.39 2.40
C TRP A 60 12.89 1.20 0.87
N GLN A 61 12.92 2.29 0.10
CA GLN A 61 13.03 2.22 -1.37
C GLN A 61 14.29 1.47 -1.82
N SER A 62 15.42 1.70 -1.17
CA SER A 62 16.68 1.01 -1.50
C SER A 62 16.71 -0.47 -1.14
N THR A 63 15.81 -0.94 -0.26
CA THR A 63 15.64 -2.38 0.04
C THR A 63 14.77 -3.12 -0.98
N GLY A 64 14.31 -2.43 -2.04
CA GLY A 64 13.34 -2.94 -3.03
C GLY A 64 11.95 -2.32 -2.88
N GLY A 65 11.68 -1.60 -1.78
CA GLY A 65 10.45 -0.88 -1.56
C GLY A 65 9.21 -1.78 -1.64
N HIS A 66 8.35 -1.48 -2.61
CA HIS A 66 7.12 -2.22 -2.87
C HIS A 66 7.33 -3.63 -3.44
N GLU A 67 8.55 -3.98 -3.88
CA GLU A 67 8.83 -5.34 -4.35
C GLU A 67 9.09 -6.31 -3.18
N LEU A 68 9.43 -5.80 -2.00
CA LEU A 68 9.72 -6.62 -0.82
C LEU A 68 8.45 -6.96 -0.01
N GLY A 69 7.53 -5.99 0.13
CA GLY A 69 6.25 -6.15 0.82
C GLY A 69 5.38 -4.93 0.56
N THR A 70 4.35 -4.69 1.39
CA THR A 70 3.45 -3.55 1.17
C THR A 70 3.56 -2.44 2.21
N VAL A 71 3.29 -1.21 1.75
CA VAL A 71 3.03 -0.04 2.59
C VAL A 71 1.71 0.55 2.10
N TRP A 72 0.77 0.78 3.01
CA TRP A 72 -0.58 1.25 2.65
C TRP A 72 -1.28 0.35 1.61
N GLY A 73 -1.05 -0.97 1.68
CA GLY A 73 -1.67 -1.98 0.81
C GLY A 73 -1.12 -2.06 -0.62
N HIS A 74 -0.15 -1.21 -0.98
CA HIS A 74 0.52 -1.27 -2.29
C HIS A 74 1.84 -2.03 -2.16
N GLY A 75 2.12 -2.97 -3.07
CA GLY A 75 3.37 -3.72 -3.14
C GLY A 75 3.17 -5.21 -3.39
N SER A 76 4.17 -6.01 -3.05
CA SER A 76 4.19 -7.48 -3.18
C SER A 76 3.56 -8.17 -1.97
N TYR A 77 3.20 -9.45 -2.13
CA TYR A 77 2.29 -10.15 -1.21
C TYR A 77 2.93 -11.31 -0.43
N GLN A 78 4.25 -11.48 -0.52
CA GLN A 78 4.95 -12.53 0.21
C GLN A 78 5.28 -12.09 1.65
N ALA A 79 5.94 -10.94 1.78
CA ALA A 79 6.11 -10.29 3.07
C ALA A 79 4.82 -9.55 3.47
N PRO A 80 4.63 -9.21 4.75
CA PRO A 80 3.42 -8.54 5.22
C PRO A 80 3.31 -7.10 4.71
N ASP A 81 2.17 -6.49 5.00
CA ASP A 81 2.07 -5.04 4.98
C ASP A 81 2.75 -4.45 6.23
N TRP A 82 3.82 -3.69 6.03
CA TRP A 82 4.62 -3.11 7.12
C TRP A 82 3.84 -2.12 7.97
N THR A 83 2.85 -1.44 7.39
CA THR A 83 2.02 -0.47 8.12
C THR A 83 0.98 -1.16 8.99
N ALA A 84 0.37 -2.24 8.49
CA ALA A 84 -0.57 -3.04 9.25
C ALA A 84 0.11 -3.88 10.34
N ASP A 85 1.22 -4.55 10.01
CA ASP A 85 1.99 -5.36 10.95
C ASP A 85 2.56 -4.49 12.08
N TRP A 86 3.12 -3.31 11.76
CA TRP A 86 3.61 -2.38 12.78
C TRP A 86 2.49 -1.97 13.72
N LEU A 87 1.37 -1.51 13.15
CA LEU A 87 0.24 -0.98 13.92
C LEU A 87 -0.33 -2.06 14.86
N HIS A 88 -0.45 -3.29 14.37
CA HIS A 88 -0.96 -4.40 15.16
C HIS A 88 -0.01 -4.77 16.30
N ARG A 89 1.30 -4.87 16.03
CA ARG A 89 2.31 -5.15 17.06
C ARG A 89 2.39 -4.06 18.12
N GLU A 90 2.29 -2.81 17.71
CA GLU A 90 2.23 -1.65 18.61
C GLU A 90 1.00 -1.74 19.52
N ALA A 91 -0.18 -2.03 18.93
CA ALA A 91 -1.43 -2.19 19.67
C ALA A 91 -1.38 -3.35 20.68
N VAL A 92 -0.90 -4.53 20.27
CA VAL A 92 -0.78 -5.70 21.13
C VAL A 92 0.19 -5.43 22.28
N PHE A 93 1.35 -4.84 22.00
CA PHE A 93 2.33 -4.50 23.04
C PHE A 93 1.72 -3.58 24.10
N MET A 94 1.04 -2.51 23.67
CA MET A 94 0.39 -1.58 24.60
C MET A 94 -0.68 -2.28 25.45
N LEU A 95 -1.48 -3.17 24.87
CA LEU A 95 -2.49 -3.93 25.62
C LEU A 95 -1.88 -4.88 26.64
N GLU A 96 -0.80 -5.59 26.29
CA GLU A 96 -0.10 -6.48 27.22
C GLU A 96 0.51 -5.69 28.39
N CYS A 97 1.14 -4.54 28.13
CA CYS A 97 1.64 -3.67 29.19
C CYS A 97 0.52 -3.14 30.11
N MET A 98 -0.60 -2.69 29.54
CA MET A 98 -1.75 -2.22 30.34
C MET A 98 -2.35 -3.33 31.20
N ALA A 99 -2.41 -4.56 30.68
CA ALA A 99 -2.94 -5.73 31.39
C ALA A 99 -2.02 -6.18 32.52
N GLU A 100 -0.71 -6.17 32.28
CA GLU A 100 0.29 -6.48 33.30
C GLU A 100 0.28 -5.44 34.43
N GLU A 101 0.14 -4.15 34.09
CA GLU A 101 0.05 -3.06 35.07
C GLU A 101 -1.23 -3.14 35.93
N SER A 102 -2.37 -3.51 35.34
CA SER A 102 -3.65 -3.53 36.06
C SER A 102 -3.89 -4.81 36.86
N ASP A 103 -3.43 -5.96 36.36
CA ASP A 103 -3.84 -7.28 36.84
C ASP A 103 -2.72 -8.32 36.87
N SER A 104 -1.50 -7.97 36.44
CA SER A 104 -0.34 -8.88 36.39
C SER A 104 -0.61 -10.18 35.61
N VAL A 105 -1.43 -10.08 34.56
CA VAL A 105 -1.74 -11.17 33.64
C VAL A 105 -1.75 -10.66 32.20
N SER A 106 -1.54 -11.58 31.26
CA SER A 106 -1.62 -11.24 29.83
C SER A 106 -3.02 -10.76 29.43
N PHE A 107 -3.08 -9.88 28.44
CA PHE A 107 -4.34 -9.31 27.94
C PHE A 107 -5.37 -10.39 27.57
N SER A 108 -4.91 -11.47 26.94
CA SER A 108 -5.72 -12.64 26.56
C SER A 108 -6.35 -13.39 27.73
N ARG A 109 -5.84 -13.25 28.96
CA ARG A 109 -6.33 -13.91 30.18
C ARG A 109 -7.27 -13.04 31.01
N LEU A 110 -7.44 -11.77 30.66
CA LEU A 110 -8.40 -10.86 31.30
C LEU A 110 -9.85 -11.27 31.02
N SER A 111 -10.77 -10.83 31.89
CA SER A 111 -12.20 -10.99 31.63
C SER A 111 -12.64 -10.17 30.40
N PRO A 112 -13.72 -10.55 29.70
CA PRO A 112 -14.20 -9.82 28.52
C PRO A 112 -14.46 -8.33 28.79
N GLU A 113 -14.96 -7.98 29.97
CA GLU A 113 -15.23 -6.60 30.39
C GLU A 113 -13.94 -5.78 30.48
N LYS A 114 -12.88 -6.37 31.08
CA LYS A 114 -11.56 -5.74 31.18
C LYS A 114 -10.89 -5.62 29.81
N GLN A 115 -11.00 -6.65 28.97
CA GLN A 115 -10.50 -6.59 27.61
C GLN A 115 -11.19 -5.47 26.82
N ALA A 116 -12.51 -5.32 26.93
CA ALA A 116 -13.25 -4.25 26.26
C ALA A 116 -12.84 -2.86 26.76
N PHE A 117 -12.64 -2.71 28.08
CA PHE A 117 -12.14 -1.48 28.68
C PHE A 117 -10.76 -1.09 28.15
N LEU A 118 -9.80 -2.02 28.15
CA LEU A 118 -8.43 -1.75 27.66
C LEU A 118 -8.40 -1.50 26.14
N LYS A 119 -9.22 -2.21 25.35
CA LYS A 119 -9.37 -1.91 23.91
C LYS A 119 -9.86 -0.49 23.67
N THR A 120 -10.86 -0.04 24.44
CA THR A 120 -11.37 1.34 24.34
C THR A 120 -10.31 2.36 24.72
N ARG A 121 -9.55 2.09 25.79
CA ARG A 121 -8.41 2.94 26.22
C ARG A 121 -7.35 3.03 25.12
N LEU A 122 -6.96 1.89 24.54
CA LEU A 122 -6.02 1.83 23.42
C LEU A 122 -6.50 2.67 22.23
N GLN A 123 -7.76 2.51 21.82
CA GLN A 123 -8.33 3.23 20.70
C GLN A 123 -8.31 4.74 20.93
N ASN A 124 -8.69 5.20 22.12
CA ASN A 124 -8.62 6.62 22.48
C ASN A 124 -7.19 7.18 22.43
N GLU A 125 -6.18 6.34 22.71
CA GLU A 125 -4.78 6.73 22.70
C GLU A 125 -4.18 6.74 21.28
N LEU A 126 -4.42 5.70 20.48
CA LEU A 126 -3.87 5.59 19.13
C LEU A 126 -4.56 6.50 18.12
N ARG A 127 -5.89 6.64 18.22
CA ARG A 127 -6.71 7.33 17.22
C ARG A 127 -6.67 8.84 17.38
N LYS A 128 -6.46 9.34 18.60
CA LYS A 128 -6.41 10.78 18.86
C LYS A 128 -5.27 11.43 18.09
N ASN A 129 -5.57 12.52 17.40
CA ASN A 129 -4.57 13.31 16.70
C ASN A 129 -3.79 14.20 17.67
N THR A 130 -2.51 13.90 17.83
CA THR A 130 -1.57 14.64 18.67
C THR A 130 -0.58 15.49 17.87
N TYR A 131 -0.82 15.66 16.56
CA TYR A 131 -0.03 16.57 15.74
C TYR A 131 -0.41 18.03 16.01
N ASN A 132 0.57 18.81 16.48
CA ASN A 132 0.41 20.25 16.66
C ASN A 132 0.92 20.98 15.40
N LYS A 133 0.02 21.74 14.75
CA LYS A 133 0.35 22.49 13.52
C LYS A 133 1.31 23.66 13.74
N GLU A 134 1.32 24.24 14.93
CA GLU A 134 2.16 25.41 15.25
C GLU A 134 3.61 25.00 15.51
N THR A 135 3.81 23.90 16.25
CA THR A 135 5.15 23.37 16.56
C THR A 135 5.65 22.37 15.53
N GLY A 136 4.75 21.75 14.75
CA GLY A 136 5.07 20.67 13.82
C GLY A 136 5.38 19.34 14.51
N GLU A 137 4.98 19.16 15.77
CA GLU A 137 5.35 18.02 16.60
C GLU A 137 4.20 17.01 16.74
N ILE A 138 4.52 15.71 16.78
CA ILE A 138 3.60 14.68 17.27
C ILE A 138 4.02 14.32 18.69
N THR A 139 3.09 14.42 19.64
CA THR A 139 3.32 13.98 21.02
C THR A 139 2.73 12.59 21.26
N ILE A 140 3.51 11.68 21.82
CA ILE A 140 3.07 10.32 22.18
C ILE A 140 3.24 10.05 23.68
N SER A 141 2.50 9.09 24.21
CA SER A 141 2.63 8.67 25.61
C SER A 141 3.95 7.90 25.83
N PRO A 142 4.41 7.76 27.09
CA PRO A 142 5.57 6.93 27.40
C PRO A 142 5.31 5.46 27.07
N LEU A 143 4.08 4.98 27.28
CA LEU A 143 3.68 3.61 26.92
C LEU A 143 3.82 3.35 25.41
N ARG A 144 3.35 4.29 24.58
CA ARG A 144 3.49 4.19 23.13
C ARG A 144 4.95 4.31 22.69
N ALA A 145 5.76 5.11 23.37
CA ALA A 145 7.21 5.16 23.13
C ALA A 145 7.90 3.81 23.41
N GLU A 146 7.50 3.08 24.46
CA GLU A 146 7.99 1.73 24.73
C GLU A 146 7.53 0.71 23.67
N ALA A 147 6.28 0.83 23.19
CA ALA A 147 5.78 0.01 22.08
C ALA A 147 6.59 0.21 20.80
N ILE A 148 6.92 1.47 20.47
CA ILE A 148 7.79 1.82 19.34
C ILE A 148 9.18 1.20 19.51
N LYS A 149 9.78 1.28 20.71
CA LYS A 149 11.08 0.64 20.98
C LYS A 149 11.02 -0.87 20.79
N SER A 150 9.90 -1.51 21.16
CA SER A 150 9.69 -2.94 20.91
C SER A 150 9.64 -3.28 19.42
N ASN A 151 8.89 -2.50 18.64
CA ASN A 151 8.84 -2.66 17.18
C ASN A 151 10.22 -2.42 16.53
N ILE A 152 10.97 -1.41 16.97
CA ILE A 152 12.33 -1.14 16.49
C ILE A 152 13.22 -2.39 16.67
N ARG A 153 13.16 -3.05 17.83
CA ARG A 153 13.94 -4.28 18.06
C ARG A 153 13.54 -5.39 17.09
N TYR A 154 12.24 -5.63 16.95
CA TYR A 154 11.70 -6.65 16.05
C TYR A 154 12.14 -6.43 14.59
N TYR A 155 11.88 -5.26 14.02
CA TYR A 155 12.22 -5.01 12.62
C TYR A 155 13.73 -4.89 12.39
N THR A 156 14.50 -4.41 13.37
CA THR A 156 15.97 -4.44 13.26
C THR A 156 16.46 -5.88 13.16
N GLY A 157 15.96 -6.79 14.01
CA GLY A 157 16.30 -8.21 13.94
C GLY A 157 15.86 -8.87 12.62
N LEU A 158 14.65 -8.56 12.17
CA LEU A 158 14.08 -9.08 10.92
C LEU A 158 14.89 -8.67 9.68
N PHE A 159 15.24 -7.39 9.54
CA PHE A 159 15.92 -6.86 8.35
C PHE A 159 17.44 -7.02 8.35
N MET A 160 18.03 -7.33 9.51
CA MET A 160 19.46 -7.62 9.65
C MET A 160 19.68 -9.15 9.63
N ASN A 161 20.45 -9.68 10.59
CA ASN A 161 20.82 -11.09 10.62
C ASN A 161 20.64 -11.72 12.01
N ASP A 162 19.53 -11.38 12.66
CA ASP A 162 19.17 -12.02 13.93
C ASP A 162 18.72 -13.47 13.66
N PRO A 163 19.38 -14.50 14.24
CA PRO A 163 18.99 -15.90 14.07
C PRO A 163 17.55 -16.20 14.50
N GLU A 164 16.98 -15.45 15.46
CA GLU A 164 15.60 -15.67 15.93
C GLU A 164 14.57 -15.42 14.81
N HIS A 165 14.90 -14.53 13.87
CA HIS A 165 14.05 -14.19 12.72
C HIS A 165 14.41 -14.95 11.44
N ALA A 166 15.31 -15.94 11.48
CA ALA A 166 15.76 -16.66 10.28
C ALA A 166 14.59 -17.35 9.54
N ARG A 167 13.70 -18.01 10.29
CA ARG A 167 12.52 -18.67 9.71
C ARG A 167 11.54 -17.64 9.13
N GLU A 168 11.32 -16.51 9.81
CA GLU A 168 10.42 -15.47 9.32
C GLU A 168 10.96 -14.80 8.05
N ARG A 169 12.27 -14.52 7.99
CA ARG A 169 12.93 -14.03 6.78
C ARG A 169 12.76 -15.00 5.60
N ASP A 170 12.91 -16.30 5.83
CA ASP A 170 12.72 -17.31 4.79
C ASP A 170 11.27 -17.32 4.28
N VAL A 171 10.29 -17.30 5.19
CA VAL A 171 8.86 -17.22 4.84
C VAL A 171 8.51 -15.93 4.10
N TYR A 172 9.09 -14.78 4.50
CA TYR A 172 8.86 -13.50 3.83
C TYR A 172 9.73 -13.28 2.59
N SER A 173 10.59 -14.24 2.25
CA SER A 173 11.58 -14.13 1.18
C SER A 173 12.48 -12.87 1.29
N ILE A 174 12.85 -12.51 2.53
CA ILE A 174 13.74 -11.38 2.82
C ILE A 174 15.16 -11.90 2.95
N ALA A 175 16.10 -11.34 2.18
CA ALA A 175 17.50 -11.71 2.25
C ALA A 175 18.13 -11.34 3.62
N GLU A 176 19.05 -12.18 4.10
CA GLU A 176 19.85 -11.86 5.28
C GLU A 176 20.65 -10.57 5.05
N ASN A 177 20.75 -9.72 6.07
CA ASN A 177 21.44 -8.43 5.99
C ASN A 177 20.93 -7.53 4.85
N THR A 178 19.61 -7.53 4.60
CA THR A 178 18.97 -6.53 3.73
C THR A 178 19.35 -5.11 4.18
N LEU A 179 19.47 -4.90 5.50
CA LEU A 179 20.13 -3.74 6.09
C LEU A 179 21.50 -4.14 6.67
N LYS A 180 22.53 -3.36 6.32
CA LYS A 180 23.93 -3.64 6.68
C LYS A 180 24.42 -2.90 7.92
N ASP A 181 23.72 -1.85 8.35
CA ASP A 181 24.06 -1.06 9.52
C ASP A 181 22.81 -0.69 10.33
N THR A 182 23.02 -0.46 11.62
CA THR A 182 21.96 -0.20 12.60
C THR A 182 21.34 1.19 12.45
N GLU A 183 22.04 2.14 11.82
CA GLU A 183 21.52 3.48 11.57
C GLU A 183 20.38 3.40 10.54
N ARG A 184 20.60 2.70 9.43
CA ARG A 184 19.54 2.43 8.44
C ARG A 184 18.36 1.67 9.02
N ALA A 185 18.62 0.73 9.94
CA ALA A 185 17.56 0.05 10.68
C ALA A 185 16.72 1.04 11.49
N ARG A 186 17.34 1.98 12.21
CA ARG A 186 16.61 3.04 12.91
C ARG A 186 15.78 3.90 11.95
N LEU A 187 16.36 4.28 10.81
CA LEU A 187 15.68 5.12 9.81
C LEU A 187 14.44 4.43 9.22
N ILE A 188 14.55 3.19 8.75
CA ILE A 188 13.38 2.48 8.17
C ILE A 188 12.24 2.34 9.19
N ASN A 189 12.58 2.11 10.46
CA ASN A 189 11.61 2.03 11.55
C ASN A 189 10.90 3.37 11.78
N ALA A 190 11.60 4.51 11.64
CA ALA A 190 10.97 5.84 11.71
C ALA A 190 9.92 6.01 10.61
N PHE A 191 10.21 5.55 9.39
CA PHE A 191 9.26 5.56 8.28
C PHE A 191 8.06 4.64 8.52
N PHE A 192 8.27 3.40 8.96
CA PHE A 192 7.18 2.48 9.26
C PHE A 192 6.27 2.99 10.38
N PHE A 193 6.85 3.58 11.43
CA PHE A 193 6.09 4.28 12.46
C PHE A 193 5.21 5.40 11.88
N TRP A 194 5.78 6.29 11.06
CA TRP A 194 5.00 7.40 10.51
C TRP A 194 3.88 6.91 9.59
N ALA A 195 4.17 5.90 8.77
CA ALA A 195 3.21 5.33 7.85
C ALA A 195 2.07 4.62 8.60
N SER A 196 2.35 3.91 9.70
CA SER A 196 1.33 3.29 10.56
C SER A 196 0.56 4.30 11.41
N TRP A 197 1.21 5.37 11.89
CA TRP A 197 0.55 6.49 12.58
C TRP A 197 -0.53 7.12 11.71
N ALA A 198 -0.23 7.36 10.42
CA ALA A 198 -1.22 7.88 9.47
C ALA A 198 -2.43 6.93 9.31
N CYS A 199 -2.24 5.63 9.49
CA CYS A 199 -3.30 4.63 9.36
C CYS A 199 -4.31 4.62 10.51
N VAL A 200 -3.89 5.01 11.71
CA VAL A 200 -4.71 4.93 12.92
C VAL A 200 -5.17 6.30 13.43
N THR A 201 -4.45 7.37 13.14
CA THR A 201 -4.77 8.70 13.65
C THR A 201 -5.87 9.39 12.85
N GLU A 202 -6.88 9.86 13.57
CA GLU A 202 -8.02 10.60 13.03
C GLU A 202 -7.64 11.94 12.44
N ARG A 203 -8.29 12.32 11.35
CA ARG A 203 -8.12 13.63 10.74
C ARG A 203 -8.67 14.70 11.68
N PRO A 204 -8.09 15.92 11.71
CA PRO A 204 -8.61 16.99 12.54
C PRO A 204 -10.10 17.26 12.27
N GLY A 205 -10.93 17.09 13.30
CA GLY A 205 -12.39 17.31 13.24
C GLY A 205 -13.18 16.24 12.47
N LYS A 206 -12.63 15.04 12.26
CA LYS A 206 -13.35 13.93 11.61
C LYS A 206 -13.11 12.60 12.32
N ASP A 207 -14.10 11.72 12.32
CA ASP A 207 -14.03 10.38 12.92
C ASP A 207 -13.44 9.33 11.94
N ILE A 208 -12.52 9.76 11.07
CA ILE A 208 -11.85 8.90 10.08
C ILE A 208 -10.35 9.16 10.09
N THR A 209 -9.56 8.11 9.90
CA THR A 209 -8.09 8.24 9.86
C THR A 209 -7.60 8.86 8.54
N TYR A 210 -6.30 9.21 8.46
CA TYR A 210 -5.75 9.77 7.22
C TYR A 210 -5.90 8.82 6.02
N THR A 211 -5.94 7.51 6.26
CA THR A 211 -6.13 6.45 5.25
C THR A 211 -7.57 5.93 5.15
N ASN A 212 -8.55 6.66 5.70
CA ASN A 212 -9.96 6.26 5.72
C ASN A 212 -10.23 4.94 6.47
N ASN A 213 -9.63 4.78 7.65
CA ASN A 213 -9.74 3.60 8.54
C ASN A 213 -9.16 2.31 7.94
N TRP A 214 -8.21 2.43 7.02
CA TRP A 214 -7.37 1.30 6.60
C TRP A 214 -6.07 1.29 7.44
N PRO A 215 -5.52 0.14 7.84
CA PRO A 215 -5.94 -1.23 7.54
C PRO A 215 -7.04 -1.73 8.50
N PRO A 216 -7.82 -2.76 8.12
CA PRO A 216 -8.83 -3.33 9.00
C PRO A 216 -8.17 -3.98 10.22
N ASP A 217 -8.47 -3.45 11.41
CA ASP A 217 -8.02 -4.02 12.68
C ASP A 217 -9.00 -3.62 13.80
N ASP A 218 -9.66 -4.61 14.39
CA ASP A 218 -10.62 -4.43 15.47
C ASP A 218 -9.98 -3.86 16.74
N LEU A 219 -8.71 -4.14 17.01
CA LEU A 219 -8.01 -3.61 18.19
C LEU A 219 -7.85 -2.09 18.09
N THR A 220 -7.50 -1.59 16.90
CA THR A 220 -7.25 -0.15 16.67
C THR A 220 -8.52 0.63 16.32
N GLY A 221 -9.65 -0.07 16.19
CA GLY A 221 -10.95 0.52 15.85
C GLY A 221 -11.09 0.89 14.38
N ASN A 222 -10.18 0.42 13.52
CA ASN A 222 -10.23 0.66 12.09
C ASN A 222 -11.30 -0.21 11.44
N LYS A 223 -12.44 0.43 11.15
CA LYS A 223 -13.61 -0.20 10.52
C LYS A 223 -14.10 0.62 9.32
N PRO A 224 -14.71 -0.03 8.31
CA PRO A 224 -15.37 0.63 7.20
C PRO A 224 -16.34 1.73 7.68
N THR A 225 -16.23 2.91 7.09
CA THR A 225 -17.11 4.04 7.42
C THR A 225 -18.47 3.88 6.75
N GLY A 226 -19.52 4.50 7.29
CA GLY A 226 -20.84 4.50 6.64
C GLY A 226 -20.79 5.08 5.22
N SER A 227 -19.98 6.11 4.99
CA SER A 227 -19.78 6.68 3.65
C SER A 227 -19.16 5.67 2.67
N LEU A 228 -18.17 4.89 3.11
CA LEU A 228 -17.54 3.85 2.28
C LEU A 228 -18.55 2.79 1.83
N LEU A 229 -19.42 2.35 2.75
CA LEU A 229 -20.48 1.38 2.44
C LEU A 229 -21.50 1.95 1.44
N LEU A 230 -21.92 3.20 1.63
CA LEU A 230 -22.84 3.89 0.71
C LEU A 230 -22.27 4.00 -0.71
N TRP A 231 -21.02 4.45 -0.85
CA TRP A 231 -20.38 4.58 -2.17
C TRP A 231 -20.14 3.23 -2.86
N THR A 232 -19.91 2.17 -2.08
CA THR A 232 -19.80 0.81 -2.62
C THR A 232 -21.13 0.35 -3.22
N GLY A 233 -22.26 0.56 -2.54
CA GLY A 233 -23.57 0.22 -3.09
C GLY A 233 -23.93 1.09 -4.30
N PHE A 234 -23.65 2.39 -4.22
CA PHE A 234 -23.92 3.33 -5.31
C PHE A 234 -23.13 2.99 -6.59
N SER A 235 -21.85 2.61 -6.48
CA SER A 235 -21.01 2.29 -7.64
C SER A 235 -21.51 1.05 -8.40
N VAL A 236 -21.99 0.02 -7.67
CA VAL A 236 -22.58 -1.19 -8.28
C VAL A 236 -23.88 -0.85 -9.02
N ILE A 237 -24.74 -0.03 -8.43
CA ILE A 237 -25.99 0.42 -9.08
C ILE A 237 -25.66 1.19 -10.37
N MET A 238 -24.71 2.12 -10.30
CA MET A 238 -24.26 2.91 -11.46
C MET A 238 -23.66 2.04 -12.57
N LEU A 239 -22.87 1.01 -12.21
CA LEU A 239 -22.32 0.06 -13.16
C LEU A 239 -23.43 -0.70 -13.90
N ILE A 240 -24.39 -1.27 -13.17
CA ILE A 240 -25.51 -2.02 -13.76
C ILE A 240 -26.36 -1.12 -14.65
N ALA A 241 -26.68 0.10 -14.18
CA ALA A 241 -27.41 1.09 -14.97
C ALA A 241 -26.65 1.47 -16.24
N GLY A 242 -25.32 1.64 -16.16
CA GLY A 242 -24.46 1.93 -17.31
C GLY A 242 -24.44 0.81 -18.34
N ILE A 243 -24.31 -0.45 -17.90
CA ILE A 243 -24.39 -1.64 -18.78
C ILE A 243 -25.76 -1.69 -19.46
N GLY A 244 -26.86 -1.53 -18.71
CA GLY A 244 -28.21 -1.53 -19.24
C GLY A 244 -28.44 -0.42 -20.27
N PHE A 245 -27.98 0.80 -19.98
CA PHE A 245 -28.06 1.94 -20.90
C PHE A 245 -27.26 1.68 -22.18
N MET A 246 -26.04 1.14 -22.07
CA MET A 246 -25.21 0.81 -23.23
C MET A 246 -25.85 -0.29 -24.08
N GLY A 247 -26.42 -1.32 -23.45
CA GLY A 247 -27.17 -2.37 -24.13
C GLY A 247 -28.38 -1.85 -24.88
N TRP A 248 -29.18 -0.99 -24.24
CA TRP A 248 -30.33 -0.32 -24.88
C TRP A 248 -29.90 0.59 -26.04
N PHE A 249 -28.86 1.39 -25.84
CA PHE A 249 -28.33 2.30 -26.85
C PHE A 249 -27.85 1.55 -28.09
N TYR A 250 -27.11 0.44 -27.89
CA TYR A 250 -26.64 -0.42 -28.97
C TYR A 250 -27.81 -1.11 -29.70
N ALA A 251 -28.77 -1.67 -28.96
CA ALA A 251 -29.94 -2.33 -29.55
C ALA A 251 -30.75 -1.39 -30.45
N LYS A 252 -30.89 -0.11 -30.06
CA LYS A 252 -31.60 0.90 -30.87
C LYS A 252 -30.87 1.27 -32.17
N ARG A 253 -29.55 1.11 -32.22
CA ARG A 253 -28.69 1.48 -33.36
C ARG A 253 -28.21 0.31 -34.19
N ARG A 254 -28.68 -0.91 -33.90
CA ARG A 254 -28.26 -2.17 -34.53
C ARG A 254 -28.41 -2.21 -36.06
N HIS A 255 -29.19 -1.29 -36.64
CA HIS A 255 -29.40 -1.17 -38.10
C HIS A 255 -28.59 -0.04 -38.76
N GLU A 256 -27.66 0.61 -38.04
CA GLU A 256 -26.78 1.65 -38.61
C GLU A 256 -25.52 1.07 -39.29
N ASP A 257 -25.23 -0.22 -39.09
CA ASP A 257 -24.15 -0.92 -39.79
C ASP A 257 -24.70 -1.48 -41.11
N GLU A 258 -24.37 -0.82 -42.23
CA GLU A 258 -24.57 -1.39 -43.56
C GLU A 258 -23.65 -2.60 -43.71
N ASP A 259 -24.19 -3.75 -44.16
CA ASP A 259 -23.40 -4.91 -44.56
C ASP A 259 -22.49 -4.51 -45.74
N HIS A 260 -21.30 -4.01 -45.43
CA HIS A 260 -20.29 -3.77 -46.44
C HIS A 260 -19.78 -5.13 -46.93
N PRO A 261 -19.86 -5.42 -48.24
CA PRO A 261 -19.38 -6.70 -48.77
C PRO A 261 -17.89 -6.83 -48.44
N VAL A 262 -17.56 -7.80 -47.58
CA VAL A 262 -16.18 -8.08 -47.21
C VAL A 262 -15.46 -8.63 -48.45
N SER A 263 -14.50 -7.86 -48.96
CA SER A 263 -13.64 -8.33 -50.04
C SER A 263 -12.90 -9.59 -49.61
N ARG A 264 -13.06 -10.69 -50.36
CA ARG A 264 -12.28 -11.93 -50.16
C ARG A 264 -10.81 -11.77 -50.57
N ASN A 265 -10.47 -10.68 -51.26
CA ASN A 265 -9.11 -10.39 -51.67
C ASN A 265 -8.39 -9.65 -50.54
N PHE A 266 -7.32 -10.25 -50.01
CA PHE A 266 -6.44 -9.62 -49.03
C PHE A 266 -5.76 -8.40 -49.65
N GLN A 267 -6.22 -7.20 -49.27
CA GLN A 267 -5.80 -5.94 -49.90
C GLN A 267 -4.32 -5.62 -49.72
N LEU A 268 -3.67 -6.17 -48.68
CA LEU A 268 -2.26 -5.96 -48.39
C LEU A 268 -1.33 -7.02 -49.04
N LYS A 269 -1.86 -7.97 -49.83
CA LYS A 269 -1.09 -9.10 -50.36
C LYS A 269 0.06 -8.68 -51.28
N ASN A 270 -0.14 -7.60 -52.03
CA ASN A 270 0.79 -7.13 -53.06
C ASN A 270 1.50 -5.83 -52.66
N GLU A 271 1.31 -5.37 -51.42
CA GLU A 271 1.98 -4.17 -50.92
C GLU A 271 3.48 -4.43 -50.71
N LEU A 272 4.34 -3.58 -51.28
CA LEU A 272 5.78 -3.69 -51.11
C LEU A 272 6.16 -3.18 -49.72
N LEU A 273 6.70 -4.07 -48.89
CA LEU A 273 7.18 -3.69 -47.56
C LEU A 273 8.33 -2.69 -47.67
N THR A 274 8.17 -1.54 -47.03
CA THR A 274 9.21 -0.52 -46.96
C THR A 274 10.40 -1.00 -46.12
N PRO A 275 11.61 -0.43 -46.28
CA PRO A 275 12.75 -0.78 -45.44
C PRO A 275 12.48 -0.61 -43.93
N SER A 276 11.69 0.40 -43.52
CA SER A 276 11.33 0.61 -42.12
C SER A 276 10.40 -0.47 -41.58
N GLN A 277 9.42 -0.91 -42.37
CA GLN A 277 8.54 -2.03 -42.01
C GLN A 277 9.33 -3.35 -41.90
N LYS A 278 10.30 -3.61 -42.78
CA LYS A 278 11.17 -4.79 -42.66
C LYS A 278 12.05 -4.73 -41.41
N ALA A 279 12.49 -3.54 -41.01
CA ALA A 279 13.29 -3.37 -39.81
C ALA A 279 12.51 -3.66 -38.50
N THR A 280 11.17 -3.56 -38.50
CA THR A 280 10.36 -3.86 -37.30
C THR A 280 10.43 -5.33 -36.87
N VAL A 281 10.82 -6.25 -37.77
CA VAL A 281 11.08 -7.66 -37.43
C VAL A 281 12.06 -7.79 -36.26
N LYS A 282 13.05 -6.90 -36.16
CA LYS A 282 14.00 -6.88 -35.04
C LYS A 282 13.30 -6.58 -33.70
N TYR A 283 12.29 -5.71 -33.69
CA TYR A 283 11.51 -5.42 -32.48
C TYR A 283 10.73 -6.64 -32.03
N PHE A 284 10.12 -7.40 -32.95
CA PHE A 284 9.42 -8.64 -32.60
C PHE A 284 10.35 -9.67 -31.96
N TRP A 285 11.59 -9.80 -32.43
CA TRP A 285 12.60 -10.66 -31.79
C TRP A 285 12.93 -10.21 -30.37
N ILE A 286 13.16 -8.91 -30.16
CA ILE A 286 13.45 -8.37 -28.82
C ILE A 286 12.26 -8.55 -27.88
N VAL A 287 11.03 -8.26 -28.33
CA VAL A 287 9.81 -8.46 -27.54
C VAL A 287 9.64 -9.92 -27.16
N SER A 288 9.87 -10.85 -28.09
CA SER A 288 9.78 -12.29 -27.82
C SER A 288 10.84 -12.75 -26.82
N ALA A 289 12.07 -12.25 -26.92
CA ALA A 289 13.14 -12.55 -25.97
C ALA A 289 12.84 -12.01 -24.57
N LEU A 290 12.38 -10.76 -24.46
CA LEU A 290 11.99 -10.15 -23.19
C LEU A 290 10.79 -10.86 -22.55
N LEU A 291 9.85 -11.36 -23.36
CA LEU A 291 8.74 -12.18 -22.87
C LEU A 291 9.26 -13.48 -22.22
N LEU A 292 10.23 -14.16 -22.84
CA LEU A 292 10.83 -15.36 -22.27
C LEU A 292 11.57 -15.06 -20.96
N VAL A 293 12.34 -13.97 -20.91
CA VAL A 293 13.00 -13.52 -19.67
C VAL A 293 11.97 -13.22 -18.58
N GLN A 294 10.88 -12.52 -18.92
CA GLN A 294 9.81 -12.21 -17.97
C GLN A 294 9.13 -13.47 -17.41
N ILE A 295 8.88 -14.48 -18.26
CA ILE A 295 8.35 -15.78 -17.83
C ILE A 295 9.33 -16.47 -16.86
N ILE A 296 10.63 -16.49 -17.19
CA ILE A 296 11.66 -17.10 -16.33
C ILE A 296 11.73 -16.38 -14.97
N MET A 297 11.74 -15.04 -14.96
CA MET A 297 11.73 -14.28 -13.71
C MET A 297 10.46 -14.53 -12.90
N GLY A 298 9.29 -14.63 -13.55
CA GLY A 298 8.04 -15.01 -12.89
C GLY A 298 8.09 -16.40 -12.26
N ILE A 299 8.72 -17.38 -12.92
CA ILE A 299 8.94 -18.72 -12.37
C ILE A 299 9.82 -18.63 -11.11
N ILE A 300 10.94 -17.89 -11.16
CA ILE A 300 11.86 -17.73 -10.02
C ILE A 300 11.14 -17.08 -8.84
N THR A 301 10.46 -15.95 -9.05
CA THR A 301 9.70 -15.25 -8.00
C THR A 301 8.64 -16.15 -7.37
N ALA A 302 7.93 -16.96 -8.18
CA ALA A 302 6.94 -17.90 -7.67
C ALA A 302 7.54 -19.07 -6.87
N HIS A 303 8.81 -19.46 -7.10
CA HIS A 303 9.46 -20.47 -6.27
C HIS A 303 9.82 -19.93 -4.90
N TYR A 304 10.21 -18.65 -4.79
CA TYR A 304 10.51 -18.05 -3.49
C TYR A 304 9.31 -18.03 -2.52
N THR A 305 8.07 -18.09 -3.04
CA THR A 305 6.87 -18.18 -2.21
C THR A 305 6.64 -19.57 -1.61
N VAL A 306 7.32 -20.60 -2.14
CA VAL A 306 7.16 -22.01 -1.75
C VAL A 306 8.42 -22.55 -1.06
N GLU A 307 9.59 -22.23 -1.59
CA GLU A 307 10.89 -22.73 -1.14
C GLU A 307 11.73 -21.66 -0.42
N GLY A 308 11.12 -20.51 -0.07
CA GLY A 308 11.78 -19.44 0.67
C GLY A 308 12.86 -18.75 -0.15
N GLN A 309 14.12 -18.82 0.28
CA GLN A 309 15.24 -18.20 -0.44
C GLN A 309 15.87 -19.07 -1.55
N GLY A 310 15.30 -20.26 -1.83
CA GLY A 310 15.85 -21.25 -2.76
C GLY A 310 15.11 -21.40 -4.09
N LEU A 311 15.80 -21.98 -5.07
CA LEU A 311 15.21 -22.57 -6.28
C LEU A 311 15.74 -24.00 -6.45
N TYR A 312 14.95 -25.01 -6.11
CA TYR A 312 15.34 -26.43 -6.05
C TYR A 312 16.61 -26.65 -5.22
N GLY A 313 16.72 -25.95 -4.08
CA GLY A 313 17.89 -25.98 -3.20
C GLY A 313 19.09 -25.12 -3.66
N ILE A 314 19.00 -24.44 -4.80
CA ILE A 314 20.02 -23.50 -5.27
C ILE A 314 19.76 -22.12 -4.61
N PRO A 315 20.73 -21.52 -3.89
CA PRO A 315 20.54 -20.27 -3.18
C PRO A 315 20.70 -19.06 -4.10
N LEU A 316 19.83 -18.94 -5.11
CA LEU A 316 19.88 -17.85 -6.09
C LEU A 316 19.79 -16.47 -5.45
N ALA A 317 19.11 -16.34 -4.30
CA ALA A 317 18.99 -15.10 -3.53
C ALA A 317 20.34 -14.53 -3.03
N LYS A 318 21.44 -15.30 -3.09
CA LYS A 318 22.79 -14.80 -2.76
C LYS A 318 23.50 -14.12 -3.93
N TRP A 319 23.02 -14.32 -5.16
CA TRP A 319 23.69 -13.88 -6.39
C TRP A 319 22.87 -12.93 -7.25
N LEU A 320 21.54 -13.02 -7.17
CA LEU A 320 20.58 -12.07 -7.73
C LEU A 320 20.30 -10.95 -6.73
#